data_AF-A0A7V4M3R7-F1
#
_entry.id   AF-A0A7V4M3R7-F1
#
_cell.length_a   1.000
_cell.length_b   1.000
_cell.length_c   1.000
_cell.angle_alpha   90.00
_cell.angle_beta   90.00
_cell.angle_gamma   90.00
#
_symmetry.space_group_name_H-M   'P 1'
#
loop_
_entity.id
_entity.type
_entity.pdbx_description
1 polymer ?
#
loop_
_entity_poly.entity_id
_entity_poly.type
_entity_poly.pdbx_seq_one_letter_code
_entity_poly.pdbx_strand_id
1 'polypeptide(L)'
;MTITLKVDVHHLARVEGHGNIKVRVVDGELTEARWDVVETPRFFEVMLKGKHYTAAGILTARICGICSIGHCLASVRATEFAFGVEIPEAAAKLRLLAKHGETLQSHVLHLFFLAAPDFLGLHSAIPLKDIKPDVFALAARLKKLANDICDVVAGRTTHPVSIQVGGMARMPDKHTLLDLKSRLERAVDDLRVTADLFRTFEIPEFERETEFVSLKGERGYPFIGGRVFSSDGVEHAEADYLAMTNEYVTENNTSKWCKLSRESFAVGALARVNNNYHRLHPKARAVAVLFDLAPVCYNPFMNNIAQLVECVHVVHESMRLIDELVEMPNVETMVPVTPRAGRGVGAVEVPRGILYHDYEYDASGRIVKANCIIPTTQNNANIHYDLNAMVRQMAGNTGMTDERMELLCSMLVRSYDPCISCSVH
;
A
#
# COMPACT_ATOMS: atom_id res chain seq x y z
N MET A 1 -25.66 -20.30 -28.37
CA MET A 1 -24.73 -19.67 -27.43
C MET A 1 -23.82 -18.75 -28.20
N THR A 2 -24.17 -17.47 -28.22
CA THR A 2 -23.38 -16.41 -28.85
C THR A 2 -22.58 -15.73 -27.75
N ILE A 3 -21.26 -15.64 -27.93
CA ILE A 3 -20.41 -14.87 -27.00
C ILE A 3 -20.76 -13.39 -27.21
N THR A 4 -21.30 -12.76 -26.19
CA THR A 4 -21.75 -11.36 -26.21
C THR A 4 -20.61 -10.42 -25.80
N LEU A 5 -19.74 -10.85 -24.87
CA LEU A 5 -18.52 -10.12 -24.49
C LEU A 5 -17.37 -11.09 -24.23
N LYS A 6 -16.15 -10.72 -24.61
CA LYS A 6 -14.93 -11.46 -24.35
C LYS A 6 -13.76 -10.54 -24.06
N VAL A 7 -13.15 -10.71 -22.88
CA VAL A 7 -11.89 -10.07 -22.49
C VAL A 7 -10.86 -11.14 -22.15
N ASP A 8 -9.65 -11.01 -22.67
CA ASP A 8 -8.54 -11.91 -22.39
C ASP A 8 -7.24 -11.09 -22.32
N VAL A 9 -7.01 -10.47 -21.17
CA VAL A 9 -5.80 -9.68 -20.92
C VAL A 9 -4.75 -10.60 -20.35
N HIS A 10 -3.73 -10.89 -21.16
CA HIS A 10 -2.52 -11.57 -20.72
C HIS A 10 -1.50 -10.55 -20.23
N HIS A 11 -1.08 -10.66 -18.98
CA HIS A 11 -0.17 -9.72 -18.30
C HIS A 11 -0.65 -8.29 -18.38
N LEU A 12 -1.59 -7.95 -17.48
CA LEU A 12 -2.08 -6.60 -17.31
C LEU A 12 -0.92 -5.60 -17.20
N ALA A 13 -0.90 -4.60 -18.09
CA ALA A 13 0.09 -3.53 -18.04
C ALA A 13 -0.27 -2.49 -16.96
N ARG A 14 0.74 -1.71 -16.55
CA ARG A 14 0.62 -0.66 -15.52
C ARG A 14 0.19 -1.17 -14.14
N VAL A 15 0.59 -2.40 -13.83
CA VAL A 15 0.63 -2.95 -12.46
C VAL A 15 2.04 -3.48 -12.22
N GLU A 16 2.38 -3.72 -10.96
CA GLU A 16 3.66 -4.34 -10.61
C GLU A 16 3.48 -5.87 -10.61
N GLY A 17 4.31 -6.60 -11.37
CA GLY A 17 4.23 -8.06 -11.55
C GLY A 17 3.20 -8.53 -12.60
N HIS A 18 3.00 -9.85 -12.69
CA HIS A 18 2.20 -10.48 -13.75
C HIS A 18 0.85 -11.05 -13.28
N GLY A 19 -0.25 -10.50 -13.80
CA GLY A 19 -1.61 -11.03 -13.60
C GLY A 19 -2.45 -10.96 -14.87
N ASN A 20 -3.44 -11.84 -14.99
CA ASN A 20 -4.32 -11.95 -16.15
C ASN A 20 -5.77 -11.63 -15.77
N ILE A 21 -6.52 -11.12 -16.73
CA ILE A 21 -7.97 -10.91 -16.63
C ILE A 21 -8.65 -11.73 -17.72
N LYS A 22 -9.62 -12.56 -17.34
CA LYS A 22 -10.44 -13.31 -18.30
C LYS A 22 -11.91 -13.06 -18.03
N VAL A 23 -12.65 -12.62 -19.04
CA VAL A 23 -14.10 -12.39 -18.97
C VAL A 23 -14.78 -13.02 -20.17
N ARG A 24 -15.90 -13.70 -19.93
CA ARG A 24 -16.77 -14.25 -20.96
C ARG A 24 -18.23 -14.11 -20.56
N VAL A 25 -18.98 -13.40 -21.40
CA VAL A 25 -20.44 -13.28 -21.31
C VAL A 25 -21.04 -13.99 -22.52
N VAL A 26 -22.02 -14.87 -22.29
CA VAL A 26 -22.70 -15.65 -23.34
C VAL A 26 -24.19 -15.42 -23.22
N ASP A 27 -24.83 -15.03 -24.32
CA ASP A 27 -26.26 -14.73 -24.37
C ASP A 27 -26.69 -13.71 -23.27
N GLY A 28 -25.83 -12.73 -22.98
CA GLY A 28 -26.05 -11.70 -21.95
C GLY A 28 -25.73 -12.11 -20.51
N GLU A 29 -25.40 -13.38 -20.27
CA GLU A 29 -25.13 -13.93 -18.93
C GLU A 29 -23.63 -14.12 -18.68
N LEU A 30 -23.16 -13.76 -17.48
CA LEU A 30 -21.75 -13.96 -17.10
C LEU A 30 -21.45 -15.46 -16.92
N THR A 31 -20.53 -15.98 -17.74
CA THR A 31 -20.06 -17.38 -17.63
C THR A 31 -18.70 -17.50 -16.96
N GLU A 32 -17.83 -16.49 -17.09
CA GLU A 32 -16.48 -16.47 -16.51
C GLU A 32 -16.05 -15.02 -16.27
N ALA A 33 -15.59 -14.70 -15.06
CA ALA A 33 -14.80 -13.51 -14.77
C ALA A 33 -13.71 -13.90 -13.76
N ARG A 34 -12.44 -13.80 -14.15
CA ARG A 34 -11.32 -14.25 -13.34
C ARG A 34 -10.19 -13.24 -13.30
N TRP A 35 -9.67 -13.09 -12.09
CA TRP A 35 -8.37 -12.50 -11.77
C TRP A 35 -7.41 -13.64 -11.43
N ASP A 36 -6.36 -13.79 -12.24
CA ASP A 36 -5.35 -14.84 -12.08
C ASP A 36 -3.97 -14.20 -11.87
N VAL A 37 -3.38 -14.40 -10.69
CA VAL A 37 -1.97 -14.07 -10.41
C VAL A 37 -1.09 -15.22 -10.92
N VAL A 38 -0.23 -14.91 -11.90
CA VAL A 38 0.63 -15.90 -12.60
C VAL A 38 2.13 -15.64 -12.39
N GLU A 39 2.46 -14.79 -11.41
CA GLU A 39 3.83 -14.45 -11.07
C GLU A 39 4.57 -15.61 -10.38
N THR A 40 5.88 -15.72 -10.59
CA THR A 40 6.66 -16.84 -10.04
C THR A 40 6.90 -16.67 -8.53
N PRO A 41 6.63 -17.69 -7.69
CA PRO A 41 6.92 -17.65 -6.26
C PRO A 41 8.41 -17.48 -5.93
N ARG A 42 8.73 -16.68 -4.90
CA ARG A 42 10.11 -16.35 -4.49
C ARG A 42 10.54 -16.97 -3.16
N PHE A 43 9.61 -17.53 -2.38
CA PHE A 43 9.83 -18.31 -1.15
C PHE A 43 10.70 -17.62 -0.08
N PHE A 44 10.57 -16.30 0.11
CA PHE A 44 11.24 -15.48 1.12
C PHE A 44 11.07 -16.03 2.53
N GLU A 45 9.91 -16.57 2.87
CA GLU A 45 9.65 -17.20 4.18
C GLU A 45 10.61 -18.36 4.45
N VAL A 46 10.88 -19.18 3.42
CA VAL A 46 11.84 -20.29 3.51
C VAL A 46 13.28 -19.76 3.50
N MET A 47 13.59 -18.75 2.66
CA MET A 47 14.93 -18.16 2.58
C MET A 47 15.38 -17.49 3.89
N LEU A 48 14.44 -16.99 4.69
CA LEU A 48 14.72 -16.36 5.98
C LEU A 48 15.13 -17.37 7.06
N LYS A 49 14.73 -18.64 6.94
CA LYS A 49 15.07 -19.67 7.93
C LYS A 49 16.59 -19.82 8.08
N GLY A 50 17.06 -19.84 9.33
CA GLY A 50 18.47 -19.94 9.71
C GLY A 50 19.28 -18.64 9.57
N LYS A 51 18.69 -17.57 8.99
CA LYS A 51 19.35 -16.26 8.89
C LYS A 51 19.40 -15.60 10.26
N HIS A 52 20.49 -14.87 10.50
CA HIS A 52 20.65 -14.03 11.69
C HIS A 52 19.69 -12.84 11.62
N TYR A 53 19.17 -12.40 12.76
CA TYR A 53 18.14 -11.35 12.85
C TYR A 53 18.51 -10.05 12.11
N THR A 54 19.79 -9.68 12.09
CA THR A 54 20.28 -8.49 11.38
C THR A 54 20.10 -8.56 9.85
N ALA A 55 19.95 -9.76 9.29
CA ALA A 55 19.72 -9.95 7.86
C ALA A 55 18.24 -9.85 7.48
N ALA A 56 17.31 -10.02 8.42
CA ALA A 56 15.88 -10.16 8.14
C ALA A 56 15.32 -8.94 7.38
N GLY A 57 15.47 -7.73 7.94
CA GLY A 57 14.97 -6.50 7.33
C GLY A 57 15.65 -6.16 6.00
N ILE A 58 16.94 -6.50 5.88
CA ILE A 58 17.68 -6.34 4.62
C ILE A 58 17.09 -7.24 3.55
N LEU A 59 16.89 -8.54 3.84
CA LEU A 59 16.37 -9.50 2.88
C LEU A 59 14.92 -9.16 2.50
N THR A 60 14.05 -8.92 3.47
CA THR A 60 12.63 -8.64 3.18
C THR A 60 12.40 -7.33 2.45
N ALA A 61 13.29 -6.35 2.61
CA ALA A 61 13.26 -5.14 1.78
C ALA A 61 13.37 -5.45 0.27
N ARG A 62 13.86 -6.62 -0.15
CA ARG A 62 13.95 -7.07 -1.56
C ARG A 62 12.70 -7.79 -2.05
N ILE A 63 11.70 -8.00 -1.19
CA ILE A 63 10.39 -8.47 -1.63
C ILE A 63 9.79 -7.48 -2.64
N CYS A 64 10.00 -6.17 -2.46
CA CYS A 64 9.48 -5.15 -3.37
C CYS A 64 10.45 -3.99 -3.54
N GLY A 65 10.53 -3.43 -4.76
CA GLY A 65 11.24 -2.18 -5.03
C GLY A 65 10.47 -0.90 -4.64
N ILE A 66 9.17 -1.01 -4.36
CA ILE A 66 8.27 0.12 -4.07
C ILE A 66 8.02 0.24 -2.57
N CYS A 67 7.59 -0.84 -1.89
CA CYS A 67 7.31 -0.87 -0.44
C CYS A 67 8.45 -1.46 0.42
N SER A 68 9.70 -1.23 0.01
CA SER A 68 10.90 -1.78 0.68
C SER A 68 11.12 -1.26 2.11
N ILE A 69 10.70 -0.02 2.41
CA ILE A 69 10.76 0.57 3.76
C ILE A 69 9.73 -0.11 4.65
N GLY A 70 8.50 -0.30 4.17
CA GLY A 70 7.45 -1.03 4.86
C GLY A 70 7.85 -2.45 5.25
N HIS A 71 8.48 -3.19 4.33
CA HIS A 71 9.03 -4.51 4.63
C HIS A 71 10.14 -4.47 5.69
N CYS A 72 11.08 -3.53 5.57
CA CYS A 72 12.14 -3.40 6.56
C CYS A 72 11.56 -3.05 7.94
N LEU A 73 10.59 -2.12 8.01
CA LEU A 73 9.90 -1.72 9.24
C LEU A 73 9.15 -2.88 9.89
N ALA A 74 8.33 -3.62 9.15
CA ALA A 74 7.62 -4.78 9.67
C ALA A 74 8.61 -5.82 10.22
N SER A 75 9.70 -6.04 9.50
CA SER A 75 10.73 -7.01 9.86
C SER A 75 11.51 -6.63 11.12
N VAL A 76 11.98 -5.38 11.24
CA VAL A 76 12.72 -4.94 12.43
C VAL A 76 11.80 -4.89 13.66
N ARG A 77 10.54 -4.50 13.48
CA ARG A 77 9.54 -4.50 14.56
C ARG A 77 9.27 -5.91 15.07
N ALA A 78 9.05 -6.87 14.17
CA ALA A 78 8.88 -8.28 14.53
C ALA A 78 10.07 -8.78 15.36
N THR A 79 11.29 -8.41 14.94
CA THR A 79 12.52 -8.75 15.68
C THR A 79 12.59 -8.09 17.06
N GLU A 80 12.28 -6.80 17.13
CA GLU A 80 12.31 -6.01 18.36
C GLU A 80 11.32 -6.56 19.39
N PHE A 81 10.11 -6.94 18.96
CA PHE A 81 9.14 -7.60 19.84
C PHE A 81 9.63 -8.96 20.33
N ALA A 82 10.21 -9.79 19.45
CA ALA A 82 10.77 -11.08 19.84
C ALA A 82 11.85 -10.92 20.93
N PHE A 83 12.68 -9.87 20.81
CA PHE A 83 13.79 -9.62 21.73
C PHE A 83 13.43 -8.72 22.92
N GLY A 84 12.23 -8.14 22.95
CA GLY A 84 11.81 -7.22 24.02
C GLY A 84 12.60 -5.91 23.99
N VAL A 85 12.90 -5.41 22.79
CA VAL A 85 13.65 -4.17 22.56
C VAL A 85 12.67 -3.03 22.36
N GLU A 86 12.82 -1.98 23.17
CA GLU A 86 12.14 -0.70 22.96
C GLU A 86 13.08 0.29 22.27
N ILE A 87 12.61 0.91 21.19
CA ILE A 87 13.41 1.87 20.42
C ILE A 87 13.31 3.29 20.99
N PRO A 88 14.34 4.14 20.79
CA PRO A 88 14.25 5.55 21.16
C PRO A 88 13.12 6.30 20.44
N GLU A 89 12.56 7.32 21.07
CA GLU A 89 11.47 8.14 20.49
C GLU A 89 11.87 8.77 19.14
N ALA A 90 13.09 9.30 19.04
CA ALA A 90 13.60 9.87 17.79
C ALA A 90 13.65 8.83 16.67
N ALA A 91 14.01 7.58 16.99
CA ALA A 91 13.99 6.49 16.02
C ALA A 91 12.56 6.16 15.56
N ALA A 92 11.59 6.17 16.48
CA ALA A 92 10.18 5.96 16.13
C ALA A 92 9.65 7.06 15.19
N LYS A 93 9.97 8.33 15.45
CA LYS A 93 9.59 9.48 14.60
C LYS A 93 10.25 9.42 13.23
N LEU A 94 11.54 9.08 13.17
CA LEU A 94 12.26 8.90 11.90
C LEU A 94 11.70 7.74 11.09
N ARG A 95 11.35 6.62 11.72
CA ARG A 95 10.68 5.48 11.04
C ARG A 95 9.33 5.89 10.46
N LEU A 96 8.54 6.69 11.19
CA LEU A 96 7.27 7.21 10.68
C LEU A 96 7.47 8.19 9.51
N LEU A 97 8.46 9.09 9.60
CA LEU A 97 8.81 9.99 8.50
C LEU A 97 9.27 9.23 7.24
N ALA A 98 10.09 8.19 7.40
CA ALA A 98 10.47 7.30 6.30
C ALA A 98 9.25 6.61 5.69
N LYS A 99 8.31 6.16 6.54
CA LYS A 99 7.07 5.53 6.10
C LYS A 99 6.16 6.50 5.32
N HIS A 100 6.08 7.76 5.72
CA HIS A 100 5.40 8.83 4.99
C HIS A 100 6.04 9.09 3.63
N GLY A 101 7.37 9.13 3.56
CA GLY A 101 8.13 9.21 2.31
C GLY A 101 7.75 8.08 1.36
N GLU A 102 7.77 6.82 1.83
CA GLU A 102 7.37 5.66 1.02
C GLU A 102 5.90 5.73 0.56
N THR A 103 4.99 6.18 1.44
CA THR A 103 3.57 6.35 1.09
C THR A 103 3.40 7.37 -0.03
N LEU A 104 3.99 8.56 0.12
CA LEU A 104 3.95 9.59 -0.92
C LEU A 104 4.61 9.08 -2.22
N GLN A 105 5.73 8.40 -2.11
CA GLN A 105 6.49 7.85 -3.24
C GLN A 105 5.65 6.86 -4.05
N SER A 106 4.96 5.94 -3.38
CA SER A 106 4.14 4.92 -4.03
C SER A 106 2.84 5.50 -4.57
N HIS A 107 2.15 6.33 -3.81
CA HIS A 107 0.88 6.91 -4.25
C HIS A 107 1.07 7.84 -5.44
N VAL A 108 2.10 8.70 -5.45
CA VAL A 108 2.43 9.53 -6.63
C VAL A 108 2.77 8.67 -7.85
N LEU A 109 3.49 7.56 -7.65
CA LEU A 109 3.74 6.61 -8.75
C LEU A 109 2.43 6.06 -9.31
N HIS A 110 1.56 5.54 -8.44
CA HIS A 110 0.31 4.95 -8.85
C HIS A 110 -0.61 5.96 -9.54
N LEU A 111 -0.89 7.08 -8.86
CA LEU A 111 -1.83 8.10 -9.31
C LEU A 111 -1.47 8.66 -10.69
N PHE A 112 -0.21 9.04 -10.92
CA PHE A 112 0.18 9.70 -12.17
C PHE A 112 0.64 8.75 -13.26
N PHE A 113 1.39 7.71 -12.90
CA PHE A 113 2.05 6.87 -13.91
C PHE A 113 1.25 5.61 -14.26
N LEU A 114 0.38 5.17 -13.36
CA LEU A 114 -0.37 3.92 -13.52
C LEU A 114 -1.87 4.15 -13.72
N ALA A 115 -2.52 4.97 -12.89
CA ALA A 115 -3.98 5.17 -12.91
C ALA A 115 -4.44 6.30 -13.85
N ALA A 116 -3.86 7.50 -13.74
CA ALA A 116 -4.27 8.67 -14.55
C ALA A 116 -4.35 8.41 -16.07
N PRO A 117 -3.48 7.60 -16.70
CA PRO A 117 -3.61 7.30 -18.13
C PRO A 117 -4.98 6.70 -18.51
N ASP A 118 -5.60 5.88 -17.66
CA ASP A 118 -6.92 5.31 -17.94
C ASP A 118 -8.00 6.39 -18.07
N PHE A 119 -8.03 7.33 -17.13
CA PHE A 119 -9.01 8.43 -17.11
C PHE A 119 -8.78 9.47 -18.22
N LEU A 120 -7.58 9.48 -18.81
CA LEU A 120 -7.19 10.42 -19.86
C LEU A 120 -7.24 9.77 -21.25
N GLY A 121 -7.66 8.51 -21.37
CA GLY A 121 -7.70 7.77 -22.64
C GLY A 121 -6.30 7.50 -23.22
N LEU A 122 -5.30 7.32 -22.35
CA LEU A 122 -3.91 7.11 -22.74
C LEU A 122 -3.45 5.68 -22.40
N HIS A 123 -2.61 5.11 -23.27
CA HIS A 123 -2.04 3.78 -23.01
C HIS A 123 -0.94 3.78 -21.92
N SER A 124 -0.27 4.91 -21.71
CA SER A 124 0.76 5.09 -20.68
C SER A 124 0.85 6.55 -20.24
N ALA A 125 1.70 6.83 -19.25
CA ALA A 125 1.92 8.19 -18.77
C ALA A 125 2.91 9.02 -19.61
N ILE A 126 3.64 8.41 -20.55
CA ILE A 126 4.65 9.12 -21.37
C ILE A 126 4.05 10.26 -22.20
N PRO A 127 2.89 10.08 -22.89
CA PRO A 127 2.26 11.17 -23.64
C PRO A 127 1.84 12.38 -22.79
N LEU A 128 1.74 12.24 -21.46
CA LEU A 128 1.42 13.37 -20.58
C LEU A 128 2.47 14.48 -20.65
N LYS A 129 3.73 14.15 -20.95
CA LYS A 129 4.79 15.14 -21.15
C LYS A 129 4.44 16.14 -22.24
N ASP A 130 3.77 15.70 -23.30
CA ASP A 130 3.46 16.54 -24.46
C ASP A 130 2.07 17.18 -24.34
N ILE A 131 1.10 16.47 -23.76
CA ILE A 131 -0.31 16.92 -23.67
C ILE A 131 -0.53 17.83 -22.44
N LYS A 132 0.12 17.52 -21.30
CA LYS A 132 0.01 18.26 -20.03
C LYS A 132 1.40 18.37 -19.37
N PRO A 133 2.37 19.09 -19.99
CA PRO A 133 3.75 19.17 -19.51
C PRO A 133 3.87 19.61 -18.05
N ASP A 134 3.04 20.55 -17.61
CA ASP A 134 3.05 21.05 -16.23
C ASP A 134 2.65 19.97 -15.21
N VAL A 135 1.65 19.14 -15.56
CA VAL A 135 1.22 18.00 -14.74
C VAL A 135 2.32 16.94 -14.67
N PHE A 136 2.95 16.62 -15.80
CA PHE A 136 4.04 15.65 -15.82
C PHE A 136 5.25 16.13 -15.00
N ALA A 137 5.62 17.41 -15.13
CA ALA A 137 6.69 18.03 -14.36
C ALA A 137 6.38 18.03 -12.85
N LEU A 138 5.14 18.35 -12.48
CA LEU A 138 4.65 18.28 -11.11
C LEU A 138 4.72 16.87 -10.53
N ALA A 139 4.27 15.86 -11.28
CA ALA A 139 4.34 14.46 -10.85
C ALA A 139 5.79 14.03 -10.61
N ALA A 140 6.71 14.44 -11.48
CA ALA A 140 8.15 14.19 -11.32
C ALA A 140 8.73 14.91 -10.09
N ARG A 141 8.32 16.16 -9.82
CA ARG A 141 8.75 16.91 -8.61
C ARG A 141 8.28 16.23 -7.33
N LEU A 142 7.00 15.86 -7.25
CA LEU A 142 6.44 15.15 -6.09
C LEU A 142 7.13 13.80 -5.88
N LYS A 143 7.36 13.04 -6.96
CA LYS A 143 8.07 11.76 -6.90
C LYS A 143 9.51 11.94 -6.41
N LYS A 144 10.22 12.97 -6.91
CA LYS A 144 11.57 13.30 -6.44
C LYS A 144 11.58 13.69 -4.97
N LEU A 145 10.65 14.54 -4.52
CA LEU A 145 10.56 14.92 -3.10
C LEU A 145 10.37 13.68 -2.22
N ALA A 146 9.46 12.79 -2.59
CA ALA A 146 9.21 11.57 -1.84
C ALA A 146 10.44 10.66 -1.75
N ASN A 147 11.16 10.49 -2.88
CA ASN A 147 12.43 9.75 -2.91
C ASN A 147 13.49 10.40 -2.02
N ASP A 148 13.64 11.73 -2.09
CA ASP A 148 14.64 12.45 -1.30
C ASP A 148 14.34 12.34 0.22
N ILE A 149 13.06 12.30 0.64
CA ILE A 149 12.69 12.00 2.03
C ILE A 149 13.19 10.60 2.42
N CYS A 150 12.96 9.59 1.57
CA CYS A 150 13.45 8.23 1.80
C CYS A 150 14.99 8.16 1.85
N ASP A 151 15.70 8.84 0.95
CA ASP A 151 17.17 8.91 0.94
C ASP A 151 17.71 9.52 2.23
N VAL A 152 17.16 10.67 2.64
CA VAL A 152 17.61 11.39 3.84
C VAL A 152 17.40 10.55 5.09
N VAL A 153 16.22 9.96 5.24
CA VAL A 153 15.82 9.32 6.52
C VAL A 153 16.22 7.84 6.56
N ALA A 154 16.04 7.13 5.45
CA ALA A 154 16.26 5.68 5.39
C ALA A 154 17.62 5.29 4.77
N GLY A 155 18.39 6.29 4.32
CA GLY A 155 19.73 6.16 3.73
C GLY A 155 19.71 5.82 2.23
N ARG A 156 18.60 5.26 1.75
CA ARG A 156 18.36 4.91 0.34
C ARG A 156 16.86 4.98 0.05
N THR A 157 16.52 5.50 -1.12
CA THR A 157 15.15 5.58 -1.66
C THR A 157 14.51 4.20 -1.72
N THR A 158 15.28 3.21 -2.16
CA THR A 158 14.85 1.81 -2.26
C THR A 158 15.84 0.93 -1.54
N HIS A 159 15.32 -0.05 -0.80
CA HIS A 159 16.05 -0.98 0.05
C HIS A 159 16.85 -0.24 1.14
N PRO A 160 16.15 0.29 2.17
CA PRO A 160 16.76 1.16 3.17
C PRO A 160 17.84 0.44 3.96
N VAL A 161 18.79 1.22 4.50
CA VAL A 161 19.94 0.73 5.26
C VAL A 161 20.03 1.35 6.65
N SER A 162 19.36 2.48 6.87
CA SER A 162 19.35 3.17 8.17
C SER A 162 18.36 2.54 9.16
N ILE A 163 17.34 1.81 8.70
CA ILE A 163 16.37 1.14 9.57
C ILE A 163 17.00 -0.17 10.07
N GLN A 164 17.24 -0.27 11.36
CA GLN A 164 17.92 -1.41 11.98
C GLN A 164 17.21 -1.85 13.25
N VAL A 165 17.41 -3.11 13.66
CA VAL A 165 16.90 -3.62 14.93
C VAL A 165 17.53 -2.82 16.08
N GLY A 166 16.69 -2.21 16.93
CA GLY A 166 17.12 -1.30 17.99
C GLY A 166 17.01 0.19 17.65
N GLY A 167 16.60 0.56 16.42
CA GLY A 167 16.28 1.95 16.10
C GLY A 167 16.60 2.38 14.66
N MET A 168 17.35 3.48 14.55
CA MET A 168 17.79 4.13 13.30
C MET A 168 19.30 4.40 13.35
N ALA A 169 20.05 3.95 12.35
CA ALA A 169 21.51 4.04 12.32
C ALA A 169 22.05 5.48 12.32
N ARG A 170 21.25 6.45 11.85
CA ARG A 170 21.64 7.85 11.77
C ARG A 170 20.41 8.76 11.84
N MET A 171 20.56 9.89 12.56
CA MET A 171 19.66 11.03 12.49
C MET A 171 20.16 12.05 11.45
N PRO A 172 19.31 12.52 10.52
CA PRO A 172 19.64 13.65 9.66
C PRO A 172 19.89 14.92 10.47
N ASP A 173 20.74 15.81 9.99
CA ASP A 173 20.97 17.09 10.65
C ASP A 173 19.78 18.06 10.48
N LYS A 174 19.70 19.05 11.39
CA LYS A 174 18.62 20.04 11.44
C LYS A 174 18.45 20.80 10.12
N HIS A 175 19.54 21.15 9.43
CA HIS A 175 19.46 21.89 8.17
C HIS A 175 18.82 21.05 7.07
N THR A 176 19.24 19.79 6.94
CA THR A 176 18.67 18.83 5.99
C THR A 176 17.17 18.60 6.25
N LEU A 177 16.75 18.44 7.51
CA LEU A 177 15.33 18.29 7.85
C LEU A 177 14.51 19.55 7.48
N LEU A 178 15.03 20.74 7.79
CA LEU A 178 14.36 22.00 7.46
C LEU A 178 14.28 22.26 5.95
N ASP A 179 15.28 21.84 5.16
CA ASP A 179 15.19 21.88 3.70
C ASP A 179 14.03 21.00 3.20
N LEU A 180 13.93 19.75 3.68
CA LEU A 180 12.81 18.86 3.33
C LEU A 180 11.47 19.50 3.69
N LYS A 181 11.35 20.14 4.86
CA LYS A 181 10.13 20.85 5.26
C LYS A 181 9.77 21.96 4.26
N SER A 182 10.72 22.80 3.86
CA SER A 182 10.47 23.87 2.88
C SER A 182 9.97 23.35 1.52
N ARG A 183 10.37 22.12 1.16
CA ARG A 183 9.96 21.46 -0.07
C ARG A 183 8.58 20.82 0.08
N LEU A 184 8.27 20.26 1.24
CA LEU A 184 6.93 19.78 1.59
C LEU A 184 5.90 20.93 1.59
N GLU A 185 6.27 22.11 2.09
CA GLU A 185 5.41 23.31 2.06
C GLU A 185 5.05 23.68 0.62
N ARG A 186 6.03 23.67 -0.29
CA ARG A 186 5.80 23.90 -1.73
C ARG A 186 4.98 22.79 -2.38
N ALA A 187 5.11 21.55 -1.94
CA ALA A 187 4.36 20.41 -2.48
C ALA A 187 2.85 20.48 -2.18
N VAL A 188 2.41 21.33 -1.23
CA VAL A 188 0.98 21.57 -0.96
C VAL A 188 0.27 22.12 -2.21
N ASP A 189 0.90 23.05 -2.93
CA ASP A 189 0.34 23.60 -4.17
C ASP A 189 0.31 22.55 -5.29
N ASP A 190 1.36 21.73 -5.38
CA ASP A 190 1.40 20.61 -6.33
C ASP A 190 0.25 19.61 -6.05
N LEU A 191 -0.05 19.31 -4.79
CA LEU A 191 -1.17 18.45 -4.41
C LEU A 191 -2.55 19.09 -4.68
N ARG A 192 -2.66 20.42 -4.57
CA ARG A 192 -3.88 21.15 -4.98
C ARG A 192 -4.12 21.02 -6.49
N VAL A 193 -3.09 21.25 -7.31
CA VAL A 193 -3.19 21.06 -8.77
C VAL A 193 -3.48 19.61 -9.13
N THR A 194 -2.95 18.65 -8.35
CA THR A 194 -3.30 17.23 -8.48
C THR A 194 -4.79 17.00 -8.25
N ALA A 195 -5.37 17.57 -7.19
CA ALA A 195 -6.80 17.49 -6.93
C ALA A 195 -7.62 18.13 -8.06
N ASP A 196 -7.20 19.29 -8.58
CA ASP A 196 -7.88 19.94 -9.71
C ASP A 196 -7.89 19.07 -10.97
N LEU A 197 -6.79 18.35 -11.26
CA LEU A 197 -6.76 17.36 -12.33
C LEU A 197 -7.71 16.19 -12.06
N PHE A 198 -7.66 15.61 -10.87
CA PHE A 198 -8.48 14.43 -10.54
C PHE A 198 -9.97 14.73 -10.57
N ARG A 199 -10.38 15.99 -10.35
CA ARG A 199 -11.78 16.43 -10.53
C ARG A 199 -12.26 16.37 -11.97
N THR A 200 -11.35 16.28 -12.95
CA THR A 200 -11.74 16.11 -14.36
C THR A 200 -11.96 14.65 -14.72
N PHE A 201 -11.69 13.71 -13.82
CA PHE A 201 -11.85 12.28 -14.08
C PHE A 201 -13.29 11.85 -13.85
N GLU A 202 -13.82 11.08 -14.79
CA GLU A 202 -15.10 10.38 -14.63
C GLU A 202 -14.83 9.05 -13.91
N ILE A 203 -15.19 8.99 -12.62
CA ILE A 203 -15.02 7.79 -11.81
C ILE A 203 -16.13 6.79 -12.19
N PRO A 204 -15.81 5.54 -12.57
CA PRO A 204 -16.83 4.56 -12.90
C PRO A 204 -17.80 4.29 -11.73
N GLU A 205 -19.09 4.25 -12.05
CA GLU A 205 -20.15 3.95 -11.09
C GLU A 205 -20.24 2.44 -10.84
N PHE A 206 -19.63 2.00 -9.75
CA PHE A 206 -19.69 0.62 -9.30
C PHE A 206 -19.52 0.58 -7.78
N GLU A 207 -20.37 -0.18 -7.10
CA GLU A 207 -20.24 -0.45 -5.69
C GLU A 207 -20.55 -1.91 -5.40
N ARG A 208 -19.76 -2.51 -4.51
CA ARG A 208 -20.08 -3.77 -3.86
C ARG A 208 -19.75 -3.65 -2.40
N GLU A 209 -20.71 -3.94 -1.54
CA GLU A 209 -20.47 -3.94 -0.10
C GLU A 209 -19.26 -4.81 0.25
N THR A 210 -18.27 -4.21 0.91
CA THR A 210 -16.93 -4.78 1.08
C THR A 210 -16.48 -4.58 2.53
N GLU A 211 -15.93 -5.64 3.12
CA GLU A 211 -15.25 -5.55 4.41
C GLU A 211 -13.89 -4.86 4.23
N PHE A 212 -13.55 -3.89 5.07
CA PHE A 212 -12.29 -3.13 5.00
C PHE A 212 -11.40 -3.40 6.22
N VAL A 213 -10.18 -3.87 5.98
CA VAL A 213 -9.21 -4.18 7.04
C VAL A 213 -8.06 -3.18 7.02
N SER A 214 -7.72 -2.64 8.18
CA SER A 214 -6.56 -1.75 8.37
C SER A 214 -6.06 -1.78 9.81
N LEU A 215 -4.94 -1.11 10.08
CA LEU A 215 -4.64 -0.65 11.44
C LEU A 215 -5.72 0.33 11.92
N LYS A 216 -5.89 0.40 13.24
CA LYS A 216 -6.79 1.33 13.93
C LYS A 216 -6.01 2.47 14.57
N GLY A 217 -6.40 3.69 14.23
CA GLY A 217 -5.78 4.91 14.76
C GLY A 217 -6.20 5.20 16.19
N GLU A 218 -5.29 5.01 17.15
CA GLU A 218 -5.51 5.38 18.55
C GLU A 218 -5.22 6.87 18.80
N ARG A 219 -4.05 7.34 18.35
CA ARG A 219 -3.54 8.70 18.56
C ARG A 219 -3.53 9.57 17.30
N GLY A 220 -3.55 8.95 16.13
CA GLY A 220 -3.48 9.61 14.83
C GLY A 220 -3.85 8.63 13.72
N TYR A 221 -3.71 9.06 12.46
CA TYR A 221 -3.93 8.17 11.32
C TYR A 221 -2.85 7.08 11.30
N PRO A 222 -3.22 5.79 11.27
CA PRO A 222 -2.28 4.73 11.61
C PRO A 222 -1.37 4.35 10.44
N PHE A 223 -0.07 4.19 10.73
CA PHE A 223 0.90 3.67 9.77
C PHE A 223 1.76 2.51 10.29
N ILE A 224 2.02 2.46 11.60
CA ILE A 224 2.97 1.53 12.19
C ILE A 224 2.37 0.93 13.47
N GLY A 225 2.06 -0.36 13.42
CA GLY A 225 1.65 -1.20 14.55
C GLY A 225 0.41 -0.77 15.32
N GLY A 226 0.16 -1.47 16.43
CA GLY A 226 -1.01 -1.27 17.29
C GLY A 226 -2.06 -2.36 17.08
N ARG A 227 -3.33 -1.94 16.92
CA ARG A 227 -4.46 -2.86 16.69
C ARG A 227 -4.88 -2.88 15.23
N VAL A 228 -5.32 -4.03 14.77
CA VAL A 228 -5.92 -4.24 13.46
C VAL A 228 -7.44 -4.27 13.63
N PHE A 229 -8.16 -3.63 12.73
CA PHE A 229 -9.60 -3.47 12.76
C PHE A 229 -10.21 -3.76 11.38
N SER A 230 -11.35 -4.43 11.40
CA SER A 230 -12.24 -4.63 10.26
C SER A 230 -13.47 -3.72 10.38
N SER A 231 -13.93 -3.17 9.26
CA SER A 231 -15.20 -2.41 9.19
C SER A 231 -16.41 -3.22 9.67
N ASP A 232 -16.32 -4.55 9.68
CA ASP A 232 -17.37 -5.46 10.14
C ASP A 232 -17.26 -5.76 11.66
N GLY A 233 -16.36 -5.07 12.37
CA GLY A 233 -16.29 -5.05 13.83
C GLY A 233 -15.26 -6.00 14.46
N VAL A 234 -14.56 -6.80 13.67
CA VAL A 234 -13.46 -7.65 14.16
C VAL A 234 -12.25 -6.79 14.51
N GLU A 235 -11.67 -7.01 15.69
CA GLU A 235 -10.52 -6.24 16.17
C GLU A 235 -9.56 -7.11 16.98
N HIS A 236 -8.28 -7.07 16.63
CA HIS A 236 -7.22 -7.85 17.27
C HIS A 236 -5.93 -7.05 17.42
N ALA A 237 -5.05 -7.48 18.32
CA ALA A 237 -3.69 -6.97 18.38
C ALA A 237 -2.90 -7.43 17.14
N GLU A 238 -1.85 -6.69 16.75
CA GLU A 238 -1.01 -7.10 15.61
C GLU A 238 -0.38 -8.50 15.76
N ALA A 239 -0.16 -8.96 16.99
CA ALA A 239 0.36 -10.29 17.30
C ALA A 239 -0.58 -11.45 16.88
N ASP A 240 -1.87 -11.17 16.75
CA ASP A 240 -2.94 -12.14 16.44
C ASP A 240 -3.41 -12.03 14.97
N TYR A 241 -2.58 -11.49 14.07
CA TYR A 241 -2.92 -11.23 12.67
C TYR A 241 -3.50 -12.42 11.89
N LEU A 242 -3.24 -13.67 12.29
CA LEU A 242 -3.83 -14.85 11.66
C LEU A 242 -5.36 -14.86 11.79
N ALA A 243 -5.89 -14.34 12.90
CA ALA A 243 -7.34 -14.15 13.09
C ALA A 243 -7.92 -13.09 12.14
N MET A 244 -7.09 -12.22 11.56
CA MET A 244 -7.50 -11.15 10.64
C MET A 244 -7.37 -11.54 9.17
N THR A 245 -6.63 -12.60 8.82
CA THR A 245 -6.17 -12.83 7.42
C THR A 245 -6.71 -14.12 6.79
N ASN A 246 -6.70 -15.23 7.53
CA ASN A 246 -7.21 -16.55 7.11
C ASN A 246 -6.87 -16.92 5.64
N GLU A 247 -5.58 -17.02 5.30
CA GLU A 247 -5.12 -17.31 3.95
C GLU A 247 -5.56 -18.70 3.43
N TYR A 248 -5.88 -18.79 2.13
CA TYR A 248 -6.14 -20.03 1.41
C TYR A 248 -5.62 -19.99 -0.02
N VAL A 249 -5.42 -21.15 -0.64
CA VAL A 249 -4.90 -21.29 -2.02
C VAL A 249 -6.06 -21.54 -2.99
N THR A 250 -5.91 -21.07 -4.23
CA THR A 250 -6.84 -21.36 -5.33
C THR A 250 -6.09 -21.95 -6.52
N GLU A 251 -6.76 -22.71 -7.39
CA GLU A 251 -6.10 -23.52 -8.44
C GLU A 251 -5.35 -22.69 -9.49
N ASN A 252 -5.82 -21.49 -9.82
CA ASN A 252 -5.31 -20.66 -10.92
C ASN A 252 -4.40 -19.51 -10.47
N ASN A 253 -4.07 -19.43 -9.17
CA ASN A 253 -3.28 -18.34 -8.62
C ASN A 253 -2.03 -18.87 -7.92
N THR A 254 -0.88 -18.26 -8.23
CA THR A 254 0.36 -18.49 -7.48
C THR A 254 0.40 -17.70 -6.17
N SER A 255 -0.43 -16.67 -6.02
CA SER A 255 -0.66 -15.97 -4.76
C SER A 255 -1.88 -16.51 -4.04
N LYS A 256 -1.81 -16.52 -2.70
CA LYS A 256 -2.93 -16.89 -1.83
C LYS A 256 -4.03 -15.83 -1.87
N TRP A 257 -5.19 -16.20 -1.34
CA TRP A 257 -6.34 -15.34 -1.10
C TRP A 257 -6.61 -15.26 0.40
N CYS A 258 -7.27 -14.20 0.85
CA CYS A 258 -7.63 -13.98 2.25
C CYS A 258 -9.15 -13.82 2.42
N LYS A 259 -9.63 -14.10 3.63
CA LYS A 259 -11.01 -13.85 4.04
C LYS A 259 -11.09 -13.56 5.53
N LEU A 260 -12.17 -12.91 5.96
CA LEU A 260 -12.38 -12.60 7.38
C LEU A 260 -13.84 -12.84 7.75
N SER A 261 -14.63 -11.78 7.88
CA SER A 261 -16.06 -11.86 8.22
C SER A 261 -16.88 -12.20 6.98
N ARG A 262 -16.41 -11.78 5.81
CA ARG A 262 -17.00 -12.05 4.49
C ARG A 262 -16.13 -13.01 3.67
N GLU A 263 -16.60 -13.35 2.46
CA GLU A 263 -15.84 -14.18 1.50
C GLU A 263 -14.55 -13.52 1.01
N SER A 264 -14.47 -12.19 1.11
CA SER A 264 -13.28 -11.37 0.86
C SER A 264 -13.34 -10.06 1.64
N PHE A 265 -12.18 -9.43 1.80
CA PHE A 265 -12.05 -8.07 2.33
C PHE A 265 -11.04 -7.27 1.51
N ALA A 266 -11.09 -5.95 1.61
CA ALA A 266 -10.16 -5.03 1.00
C ALA A 266 -9.23 -4.38 2.02
N VAL A 267 -7.99 -4.17 1.61
CA VAL A 267 -6.97 -3.39 2.32
C VAL A 267 -6.44 -2.31 1.38
N GLY A 268 -5.83 -1.26 1.92
CA GLY A 268 -5.28 -0.15 1.13
C GLY A 268 -5.72 1.22 1.63
N ALA A 269 -5.53 2.24 0.81
CA ALA A 269 -5.85 3.61 1.19
C ALA A 269 -7.35 3.78 1.49
N LEU A 270 -8.24 3.23 0.66
CA LEU A 270 -9.68 3.29 0.89
C LEU A 270 -10.09 2.61 2.18
N ALA A 271 -9.51 1.43 2.49
CA ALA A 271 -9.77 0.73 3.74
C ALA A 271 -9.35 1.57 4.95
N ARG A 272 -8.14 2.15 4.92
CA ARG A 272 -7.65 3.04 5.98
C ARG A 272 -8.52 4.29 6.12
N VAL A 273 -8.92 4.92 5.03
CA VAL A 273 -9.81 6.10 5.04
C VAL A 273 -11.17 5.74 5.62
N ASN A 274 -11.78 4.62 5.19
CA ASN A 274 -13.07 4.16 5.72
C ASN A 274 -13.01 3.94 7.24
N ASN A 275 -11.96 3.26 7.72
CA ASN A 275 -11.83 2.92 9.14
C ASN A 275 -11.33 4.09 10.02
N ASN A 276 -10.59 5.05 9.45
CA ASN A 276 -9.86 6.08 10.21
C ASN A 276 -10.12 7.51 9.73
N TYR A 277 -11.22 7.78 9.03
CA TYR A 277 -11.55 9.08 8.44
C TYR A 277 -11.38 10.26 9.42
N HIS A 278 -11.83 10.09 10.66
CA HIS A 278 -11.76 11.10 11.71
C HIS A 278 -10.34 11.41 12.21
N ARG A 279 -9.36 10.55 11.89
CA ARG A 279 -7.95 10.69 12.23
C ARG A 279 -7.12 11.36 11.12
N LEU A 280 -7.69 11.57 9.94
CA LEU A 280 -7.05 12.31 8.87
C LEU A 280 -6.69 13.73 9.32
N HIS A 281 -5.58 14.23 8.78
CA HIS A 281 -5.21 15.63 8.94
C HIS A 281 -6.34 16.51 8.36
N PRO A 282 -6.72 17.64 8.98
CA PRO A 282 -7.86 18.45 8.53
C PRO A 282 -7.80 18.86 7.05
N LYS A 283 -6.59 19.14 6.53
CA LYS A 283 -6.38 19.46 5.10
C LYS A 283 -6.61 18.26 4.18
N ALA A 284 -6.25 17.05 4.62
CA ALA A 284 -6.52 15.82 3.87
C ALA A 284 -8.02 15.52 3.85
N ARG A 285 -8.70 15.70 4.99
CA ARG A 285 -10.16 15.55 5.08
C ARG A 285 -10.90 16.55 4.19
N ALA A 286 -10.39 17.79 4.05
CA ALA A 286 -10.96 18.76 3.13
C ALA A 286 -10.87 18.30 1.66
N VAL A 287 -9.79 17.60 1.29
CA VAL A 287 -9.68 16.97 -0.04
C VAL A 287 -10.66 15.80 -0.16
N ALA A 288 -10.85 14.98 0.88
CA ALA A 288 -11.86 13.92 0.82
C ALA A 288 -13.28 14.48 0.56
N VAL A 289 -13.64 15.56 1.25
CA VAL A 289 -14.92 16.28 1.03
C VAL A 289 -15.04 16.83 -0.39
N LEU A 290 -13.94 17.32 -0.99
CA LEU A 290 -13.96 17.84 -2.37
C LEU A 290 -14.37 16.81 -3.41
N PHE A 291 -14.17 15.52 -3.12
CA PHE A 291 -14.49 14.39 -3.98
C PHE A 291 -15.67 13.55 -3.47
N ASP A 292 -16.44 14.07 -2.50
CA ASP A 292 -17.55 13.34 -1.87
C ASP A 292 -17.12 11.97 -1.27
N LEU A 293 -15.84 11.83 -0.89
CA LEU A 293 -15.31 10.63 -0.25
C LEU A 293 -15.64 10.66 1.26
N ALA A 294 -16.77 10.05 1.61
CA ALA A 294 -17.20 9.84 2.98
C ALA A 294 -17.25 8.34 3.34
N PRO A 295 -16.89 7.96 4.58
CA PRO A 295 -17.05 6.58 5.04
C PRO A 295 -18.53 6.24 5.28
N VAL A 296 -19.03 5.05 4.94
CA VAL A 296 -18.30 3.97 4.25
C VAL A 296 -18.47 4.11 2.74
N CYS A 297 -17.37 4.22 2.01
CA CYS A 297 -17.35 4.23 0.55
C CYS A 297 -17.00 2.84 0.02
N TYR A 298 -17.90 2.25 -0.77
CA TYR A 298 -17.75 0.91 -1.35
C TYR A 298 -17.28 0.91 -2.80
N ASN A 299 -17.12 2.08 -3.42
CA ASN A 299 -16.62 2.18 -4.78
C ASN A 299 -15.09 1.98 -4.81
N PRO A 300 -14.56 0.87 -5.37
CA PRO A 300 -13.12 0.61 -5.39
C PRO A 300 -12.32 1.61 -6.24
N PHE A 301 -12.94 2.29 -7.21
CA PHE A 301 -12.29 3.33 -8.00
C PHE A 301 -11.95 4.57 -7.15
N MET A 302 -12.67 4.78 -6.05
CA MET A 302 -12.38 5.85 -5.07
C MET A 302 -11.12 5.58 -4.26
N ASN A 303 -10.49 4.41 -4.36
CA ASN A 303 -9.18 4.18 -3.76
C ASN A 303 -8.10 5.12 -4.31
N ASN A 304 -8.20 5.54 -5.59
CA ASN A 304 -7.32 6.56 -6.14
C ASN A 304 -7.49 7.92 -5.44
N ILE A 305 -8.73 8.29 -5.10
CA ILE A 305 -9.02 9.50 -4.33
C ILE A 305 -8.50 9.35 -2.90
N ALA A 306 -8.71 8.19 -2.27
CA ALA A 306 -8.16 7.89 -0.94
C ALA A 306 -6.63 7.99 -0.90
N GLN A 307 -5.93 7.54 -1.95
CA GLN A 307 -4.48 7.72 -2.08
C GLN A 307 -4.07 9.19 -2.18
N LEU A 308 -4.81 10.01 -2.93
CA LEU A 308 -4.57 11.46 -2.99
C LEU A 308 -4.79 12.13 -1.62
N VAL A 309 -5.85 11.74 -0.91
CA VAL A 309 -6.11 12.17 0.47
C VAL A 309 -4.94 11.80 1.39
N GLU A 310 -4.42 10.58 1.26
CA GLU A 310 -3.25 10.15 2.02
C GLU A 310 -1.98 10.91 1.65
N CYS A 311 -1.75 11.26 0.38
CA CYS A 311 -0.63 12.13 -0.03
C CYS A 311 -0.66 13.46 0.73
N VAL A 312 -1.84 14.09 0.81
CA VAL A 312 -2.03 15.34 1.56
C VAL A 312 -1.81 15.11 3.05
N HIS A 313 -2.31 14.01 3.60
CA HIS A 313 -2.11 13.68 5.01
C HIS A 313 -0.63 13.54 5.35
N VAL A 314 0.11 12.71 4.61
CA VAL A 314 1.52 12.43 4.91
C VAL A 314 2.42 13.64 4.66
N VAL A 315 2.09 14.52 3.72
CA VAL A 315 2.84 15.78 3.53
C VAL A 315 2.71 16.68 4.75
N HIS A 316 1.48 16.91 5.24
CA HIS A 316 1.25 17.74 6.42
C HIS A 316 1.83 17.12 7.70
N GLU A 317 1.65 15.82 7.88
CA GLU A 317 2.16 15.12 9.05
C GLU A 317 3.69 15.04 9.04
N SER A 318 4.32 14.92 7.87
CA SER A 318 5.79 14.98 7.74
C SER A 318 6.35 16.34 8.17
N MET A 319 5.68 17.45 7.84
CA MET A 319 6.10 18.78 8.30
C MET A 319 6.04 18.88 9.83
N ARG A 320 4.97 18.38 10.45
CA ARG A 320 4.81 18.31 11.91
C ARG A 320 5.89 17.46 12.57
N LEU A 321 6.18 16.27 12.01
CA LEU A 321 7.23 15.38 12.52
C LEU A 321 8.62 15.99 12.39
N ILE A 322 8.89 16.71 11.30
CA ILE A 322 10.15 17.43 11.13
C ILE A 322 10.31 18.52 12.20
N ASP A 323 9.27 19.30 12.48
CA ASP A 323 9.31 20.31 13.54
C ASP A 323 9.65 19.69 14.90
N GLU A 324 9.05 18.55 15.24
CA GLU A 324 9.39 17.85 16.47
C GLU A 324 10.83 17.34 16.47
N LEU A 325 11.26 16.67 15.41
CA LEU A 325 12.63 16.12 15.30
C LEU A 325 13.70 17.20 15.40
N VAL A 326 13.43 18.39 14.88
CA VAL A 326 14.33 19.54 14.85
C VAL A 326 14.49 20.19 16.23
N GLU A 327 13.52 20.02 17.11
CA GLU A 327 13.53 20.52 18.49
C GLU A 327 13.98 19.46 19.51
N MET A 328 14.11 18.20 19.10
CA MET A 328 14.70 17.16 19.93
C MET A 328 16.19 17.46 20.15
N PRO A 329 16.72 17.31 21.39
CA PRO A 329 18.15 17.40 21.63
C PRO A 329 18.90 16.29 20.87
N ASN A 330 20.22 16.36 20.80
CA ASN A 330 21.03 15.27 20.23
C ASN A 330 20.83 14.00 21.07
N VAL A 331 19.87 13.17 20.65
CA VAL A 331 19.46 11.94 21.34
C VAL A 331 19.99 10.71 20.59
N GLU A 332 20.23 9.64 21.34
CA GLU A 332 20.54 8.34 20.76
C GLU A 332 19.36 7.86 19.91
N THR A 333 19.67 7.34 18.73
CA THR A 333 18.70 6.76 17.79
C THR A 333 18.80 5.25 17.71
N MET A 334 19.72 4.64 18.47
CA MET A 334 19.93 3.20 18.56
C MET A 334 20.06 2.78 20.01
N VAL A 335 19.56 1.59 20.34
CA VAL A 335 19.86 0.90 21.59
C VAL A 335 20.60 -0.41 21.33
N PRO A 336 21.45 -0.89 22.26
CA PRO A 336 22.05 -2.21 22.18
C PRO A 336 20.98 -3.31 22.14
N VAL A 337 21.22 -4.36 21.35
CA VAL A 337 20.31 -5.50 21.18
C VAL A 337 21.01 -6.78 21.61
N THR A 338 20.38 -7.51 22.53
CA THR A 338 20.83 -8.87 22.90
C THR A 338 19.81 -9.86 22.35
N PRO A 339 20.22 -10.79 21.46
CA PRO A 339 19.30 -11.79 20.93
C PRO A 339 18.83 -12.74 22.03
N ARG A 340 17.59 -13.22 21.90
CA ARG A 340 17.01 -14.25 22.75
C ARG A 340 16.00 -15.07 21.95
N ALA A 341 15.68 -16.26 22.44
CA ALA A 341 14.59 -17.04 21.86
C ALA A 341 13.26 -16.31 22.09
N GLY A 342 12.41 -16.27 21.08
CA GLY A 342 11.13 -15.58 21.17
C GLY A 342 10.43 -15.45 19.82
N ARG A 343 9.14 -15.12 19.88
CA ARG A 343 8.31 -14.78 18.72
C ARG A 343 7.95 -13.31 18.76
N GLY A 344 7.91 -12.65 17.60
CA GLY A 344 7.42 -11.30 17.48
C GLY A 344 6.78 -11.05 16.12
N VAL A 345 5.77 -10.17 16.12
CA VAL A 345 5.00 -9.81 14.92
C VAL A 345 5.05 -8.30 14.73
N GLY A 346 5.37 -7.84 13.53
CA GLY A 346 5.31 -6.44 13.15
C GLY A 346 4.26 -6.21 12.06
N ALA A 347 3.29 -5.34 12.33
CA ALA A 347 2.32 -4.87 11.36
C ALA A 347 2.60 -3.43 10.92
N VAL A 348 2.52 -3.16 9.63
CA VAL A 348 2.78 -1.84 9.02
C VAL A 348 1.79 -1.60 7.88
N GLU A 349 1.16 -0.43 7.85
CA GLU A 349 0.36 -0.01 6.69
C GLU A 349 1.28 0.45 5.59
N VAL A 350 1.54 -0.42 4.62
CA VAL A 350 2.23 -0.05 3.39
C VAL A 350 1.22 0.57 2.41
N PRO A 351 1.66 1.21 1.31
CA PRO A 351 0.76 1.99 0.45
C PRO A 351 -0.48 1.20 -0.02
N ARG A 352 -0.29 -0.10 -0.29
CA ARG A 352 -1.28 -1.03 -0.83
C ARG A 352 -2.14 -1.72 0.24
N GLY A 353 -1.88 -1.49 1.53
CA GLY A 353 -2.64 -2.03 2.66
C GLY A 353 -1.78 -2.54 3.79
N ILE A 354 -2.39 -3.26 4.73
CA ILE A 354 -1.70 -3.79 5.91
C ILE A 354 -0.75 -4.94 5.56
N LEU A 355 0.48 -4.86 6.07
CA LEU A 355 1.55 -5.83 5.91
C LEU A 355 1.89 -6.44 7.27
N TYR A 356 2.08 -7.76 7.34
CA TYR A 356 2.50 -8.46 8.55
C TYR A 356 3.78 -9.26 8.31
N HIS A 357 4.74 -9.17 9.23
CA HIS A 357 5.87 -10.09 9.35
C HIS A 357 5.84 -10.75 10.72
N ASP A 358 5.92 -12.07 10.79
CA ASP A 358 5.97 -12.88 12.01
C ASP A 358 7.21 -13.76 12.00
N TYR A 359 8.06 -13.61 13.01
CA TYR A 359 9.30 -14.37 13.15
C TYR A 359 9.41 -15.04 14.51
N GLU A 360 9.91 -16.26 14.49
CA GLU A 360 10.38 -17.00 15.66
C GLU A 360 11.89 -17.14 15.61
N TYR A 361 12.58 -16.85 16.71
CA TYR A 361 14.02 -16.89 16.83
C TYR A 361 14.49 -17.91 17.86
N ASP A 362 15.68 -18.48 17.63
CA ASP A 362 16.42 -19.21 18.66
C ASP A 362 17.21 -18.26 19.59
N ALA A 363 17.86 -18.82 20.61
CA ALA A 363 18.65 -18.05 21.59
C ALA A 363 19.86 -17.31 20.98
N SER A 364 20.31 -17.70 19.79
CA SER A 364 21.40 -17.04 19.06
C SER A 364 20.92 -15.95 18.10
N GLY A 365 19.61 -15.70 18.05
CA GLY A 365 19.01 -14.72 17.15
C GLY A 365 18.92 -15.20 15.71
N ARG A 366 18.82 -16.51 15.47
CA ARG A 366 18.54 -17.08 14.13
C ARG A 366 17.07 -17.39 13.97
N ILE A 367 16.53 -17.11 12.79
CA ILE A 367 15.12 -17.36 12.47
C ILE A 367 14.86 -18.86 12.37
N VAL A 368 13.92 -19.36 13.18
CA VAL A 368 13.43 -20.74 13.15
C VAL A 368 12.22 -20.86 12.23
N LYS A 369 11.34 -19.84 12.24
CA LYS A 369 10.13 -19.75 11.45
C LYS A 369 9.91 -18.30 11.00
N ALA A 370 9.45 -18.13 9.77
CA ALA A 370 9.00 -16.85 9.24
C ALA A 370 7.65 -17.02 8.54
N ASN A 371 6.79 -16.01 8.67
CA ASN A 371 5.56 -15.88 7.93
C ASN A 371 5.37 -14.41 7.53
N CYS A 372 4.96 -14.17 6.29
CA CYS A 372 4.78 -12.84 5.73
C CYS A 372 3.40 -12.77 5.08
N ILE A 373 2.58 -11.78 5.44
CA ILE A 373 1.28 -11.58 4.79
C ILE A 373 1.27 -10.20 4.15
N ILE A 374 1.12 -10.18 2.83
CA ILE A 374 1.30 -9.00 2.00
C ILE A 374 -0.05 -8.41 1.63
N PRO A 375 -0.18 -7.08 1.41
CA PRO A 375 -1.47 -6.47 1.12
C PRO A 375 -2.14 -6.98 -0.16
N THR A 376 -1.40 -7.16 -1.25
CA THR A 376 -2.00 -7.60 -2.51
C THR A 376 -2.55 -9.02 -2.44
N THR A 377 -1.91 -9.91 -1.66
CA THR A 377 -2.44 -11.23 -1.32
C THR A 377 -3.82 -11.12 -0.68
N GLN A 378 -4.00 -10.14 0.21
CA GLN A 378 -5.27 -9.90 0.89
C GLN A 378 -6.35 -9.37 -0.05
N ASN A 379 -5.99 -8.54 -1.06
CA ASN A 379 -6.93 -7.99 -2.02
C ASN A 379 -7.33 -8.93 -3.16
N ASN A 380 -6.59 -10.02 -3.42
CA ASN A 380 -6.81 -10.88 -4.60
C ASN A 380 -8.25 -11.42 -4.70
N ALA A 381 -8.80 -11.93 -3.60
CA ALA A 381 -10.18 -12.40 -3.56
C ALA A 381 -11.16 -11.24 -3.82
N ASN A 382 -10.94 -10.08 -3.22
CA ASN A 382 -11.84 -8.93 -3.38
C ASN A 382 -11.84 -8.39 -4.81
N ILE A 383 -10.67 -8.32 -5.46
CA ILE A 383 -10.53 -7.98 -6.88
C ILE A 383 -11.34 -8.96 -7.73
N HIS A 384 -11.23 -10.27 -7.46
CA HIS A 384 -11.97 -11.29 -8.18
C HIS A 384 -13.50 -11.11 -8.03
N TYR A 385 -13.99 -10.91 -6.82
CA TYR A 385 -15.42 -10.74 -6.57
C TYR A 385 -15.97 -9.43 -7.12
N ASP A 386 -15.21 -8.33 -7.04
CA ASP A 386 -15.58 -7.06 -7.68
C ASP A 386 -15.65 -7.19 -9.20
N LEU A 387 -14.69 -7.89 -9.81
CA LEU A 387 -14.68 -8.13 -11.25
C LEU A 387 -15.94 -8.88 -11.67
N ASN A 388 -16.30 -9.95 -10.94
CA ASN A 388 -17.54 -10.70 -11.19
C ASN A 388 -18.79 -9.81 -11.07
N ALA A 389 -18.90 -9.03 -9.98
CA ALA A 389 -20.05 -8.18 -9.74
C ALA A 389 -20.17 -7.05 -10.77
N MET A 390 -19.07 -6.38 -11.10
CA MET A 390 -19.03 -5.30 -12.06
C MET A 390 -19.39 -5.79 -13.47
N VAL A 391 -18.82 -6.91 -13.92
CA VAL A 391 -19.16 -7.49 -15.22
C VAL A 391 -20.63 -7.87 -15.27
N ARG A 392 -21.19 -8.50 -14.21
CA ARG A 392 -22.64 -8.82 -14.17
C ARG A 392 -23.51 -7.58 -14.28
N GLN A 393 -23.19 -6.51 -13.55
CA GLN A 393 -23.92 -5.25 -13.61
C GLN A 393 -23.89 -4.65 -15.03
N MET A 394 -22.78 -4.82 -15.75
CA MET A 394 -22.56 -4.21 -17.06
C MET A 394 -22.95 -5.09 -18.25
N ALA A 395 -23.09 -6.41 -18.06
CA ALA A 395 -23.35 -7.38 -19.13
C ALA A 395 -24.69 -7.14 -19.86
N GLY A 396 -25.69 -6.57 -19.17
CA GLY A 396 -26.99 -6.23 -19.75
C GLY A 396 -27.01 -4.93 -20.57
N ASN A 397 -25.90 -4.18 -20.62
CA ASN A 397 -25.84 -2.92 -21.36
C ASN A 397 -25.53 -3.18 -22.85
N THR A 398 -26.50 -2.89 -23.72
CA THR A 398 -26.39 -3.08 -25.19
C THR A 398 -25.31 -2.23 -25.85
N GLY A 399 -24.81 -1.18 -25.18
CA GLY A 399 -23.70 -0.35 -25.65
C GLY A 399 -22.32 -0.79 -25.15
N MET A 400 -22.23 -1.89 -24.41
CA MET A 400 -20.95 -2.39 -23.90
C MET A 400 -20.19 -3.14 -24.99
N THR A 401 -18.95 -2.73 -25.26
CA THR A 401 -18.03 -3.38 -26.19
C THR A 401 -16.95 -4.15 -25.43
N ASP A 402 -16.28 -5.09 -26.10
CA ASP A 402 -15.12 -5.81 -25.54
C ASP A 402 -14.04 -4.83 -25.06
N GLU A 403 -13.72 -3.79 -25.85
CA GLU A 403 -12.72 -2.77 -25.50
C GLU A 403 -13.10 -1.97 -24.25
N ARG A 404 -14.37 -1.56 -24.13
CA ARG A 404 -14.84 -0.81 -22.96
C ARG A 404 -14.88 -1.70 -21.71
N MET A 405 -15.28 -2.96 -21.87
CA MET A 405 -15.26 -3.95 -20.79
C MET A 405 -13.82 -4.24 -20.34
N GLU A 406 -12.89 -4.40 -21.27
CA GLU A 406 -11.47 -4.59 -20.99
C GLU A 406 -10.88 -3.40 -20.21
N LEU A 407 -11.19 -2.18 -20.64
CA LEU A 407 -10.74 -0.97 -19.96
C LEU A 407 -11.28 -0.92 -18.52
N LEU A 408 -12.58 -1.16 -18.31
CA LEU A 408 -13.19 -1.13 -16.98
C LEU A 408 -12.62 -2.21 -16.07
N CYS A 409 -12.46 -3.45 -16.57
CA CYS A 409 -11.83 -4.53 -15.82
C CYS A 409 -10.38 -4.20 -15.45
N SER A 410 -9.63 -3.64 -16.38
CA SER A 410 -8.24 -3.21 -16.16
C SER A 410 -8.16 -2.08 -15.12
N MET A 411 -9.05 -1.09 -15.21
CA MET A 411 -9.15 0.01 -14.26
C MET A 411 -9.52 -0.49 -12.87
N LEU A 412 -10.44 -1.46 -12.77
CA LEU A 412 -10.83 -2.05 -11.49
C LEU A 412 -9.65 -2.73 -10.82
N VAL A 413 -8.90 -3.56 -11.55
CA VAL A 413 -7.70 -4.18 -10.97
C VAL A 413 -6.67 -3.13 -10.57
N ARG A 414 -6.41 -2.13 -11.43
CA ARG A 414 -5.48 -1.03 -11.10
C ARG A 414 -5.97 -0.18 -9.93
N SER A 415 -7.26 -0.03 -9.70
CA SER A 415 -7.75 0.80 -8.58
C SER A 415 -7.32 0.26 -7.22
N TYR A 416 -7.04 -1.05 -7.11
CA TYR A 416 -6.46 -1.67 -5.91
C TYR A 416 -4.93 -1.47 -5.77
N ASP A 417 -4.27 -0.85 -6.74
CA ASP A 417 -2.81 -0.69 -6.83
C ASP A 417 -2.06 -2.01 -6.52
N PRO A 418 -2.31 -3.12 -7.24
CA PRO A 418 -1.71 -4.41 -6.87
C PRO A 418 -0.18 -4.41 -7.08
N CYS A 419 0.54 -4.91 -6.07
CA CYS A 419 1.94 -5.34 -6.18
C CYS A 419 1.97 -6.86 -6.26
N ILE A 420 1.83 -7.38 -7.47
CA ILE A 420 1.69 -8.81 -7.73
C ILE A 420 2.99 -9.54 -7.41
N SER A 421 4.16 -8.95 -7.72
CA SER A 421 5.43 -9.56 -7.34
C SER A 421 5.51 -9.72 -5.82
N CYS A 422 5.12 -8.70 -5.05
CA CYS A 422 5.07 -8.80 -3.60
C CYS A 422 4.20 -9.98 -3.14
N SER A 423 3.07 -10.22 -3.80
CA SER A 423 2.06 -11.18 -3.37
C SER A 423 2.48 -12.65 -3.46
N VAL A 424 3.57 -12.96 -4.20
CA VAL A 424 4.14 -14.30 -4.39
C VAL A 424 5.54 -14.44 -3.77
N HIS A 425 5.77 -13.69 -2.71
CA HIS A 425 7.05 -13.66 -2.00
C HIS A 425 7.50 -15.01 -1.50
#